data_AF-A0A3M4ABV5-F1
#
_entry.id   AF-A0A3M4ABV5-F1
#
_cell.length_a   1.000
_cell.length_b   1.000
_cell.length_c   1.000
_cell.angle_alpha   90.00
_cell.angle_beta   90.00
_cell.angle_gamma   90.00
#
_symmetry.space_group_name_H-M   'P 1'
#
loop_
_entity.id
_entity.type
_entity.pdbx_description
1 polymer ?
#
loop_
_entity_poly.entity_id
_entity_poly.type
_entity_poly.pdbx_seq_one_letter_code
_entity_poly.pdbx_strand_id
1 'polypeptide(L)'
;MFHDHPIRILRLFRIKLEGLGEEALGKMLPKRLSLTDPQVRWIAAPGGPAFYAYSTNYLIDTEHGVIKDVVSTPAHRTAEVEITKTIIDRVEAQFEIKPERLIGDTD
;
A
#
# COMPACT_ATOMS: atom_id res chain seq x y z
N MET A 1 -31.72 -9.33 -11.29
CA MET A 1 -31.34 -10.54 -12.02
C MET A 1 -29.83 -10.46 -12.25
N PHE A 2 -29.04 -10.99 -11.30
CA PHE A 2 -27.57 -10.94 -11.34
C PHE A 2 -27.06 -12.34 -11.67
N HIS A 3 -26.83 -12.63 -12.95
CA HIS A 3 -26.19 -13.85 -13.40
C HIS A 3 -25.13 -13.46 -14.43
N ASP A 4 -23.93 -13.11 -13.95
CA ASP A 4 -22.67 -13.13 -14.71
C ASP A 4 -21.50 -12.77 -13.77
N HIS A 5 -21.24 -13.63 -12.79
CA HIS A 5 -20.19 -13.43 -11.77
C HIS A 5 -18.92 -14.28 -11.90
N PRO A 6 -18.88 -15.50 -12.48
CA PRO A 6 -17.67 -16.32 -12.41
C PRO A 6 -16.54 -15.85 -13.35
N ILE A 7 -16.89 -15.36 -14.55
CA ILE A 7 -15.91 -14.98 -15.58
C ILE A 7 -15.18 -13.67 -15.20
N ARG A 8 -15.87 -12.72 -14.56
CA ARG A 8 -15.26 -11.46 -14.09
C ARG A 8 -14.27 -11.67 -12.95
N ILE A 9 -14.59 -12.56 -12.01
CA ILE A 9 -13.70 -12.89 -10.88
C ILE A 9 -12.40 -13.51 -11.41
N LEU A 10 -12.48 -14.47 -12.33
CA LEU A 10 -11.29 -15.10 -12.93
C LEU A 10 -10.42 -14.12 -13.73
N ARG A 11 -11.02 -13.14 -14.42
CA ARG A 11 -10.28 -12.12 -15.16
C ARG A 11 -9.53 -11.16 -14.22
N LEU A 12 -10.21 -10.65 -13.19
CA LEU A 12 -9.58 -9.78 -12.19
C LEU A 12 -8.50 -10.53 -11.39
N PHE A 13 -8.74 -11.81 -11.12
CA PHE A 13 -7.78 -12.70 -10.49
C PHE A 13 -6.48 -12.83 -11.30
N ARG A 14 -6.59 -13.08 -12.60
CA ARG A 14 -5.43 -13.17 -13.50
C ARG A 14 -4.65 -11.86 -13.60
N ILE A 15 -5.34 -10.73 -13.75
CA ILE A 15 -4.71 -9.40 -13.75
C ILE A 15 -3.94 -9.16 -12.44
N LYS A 16 -4.46 -9.64 -11.31
CA LYS A 16 -3.74 -9.57 -10.03
C LYS A 16 -2.47 -10.43 -10.04
N LEU A 17 -2.52 -11.67 -10.50
CA LEU A 17 -1.31 -12.50 -10.58
C LEU A 17 -0.24 -11.89 -11.50
N GLU A 18 -0.66 -11.25 -12.59
CA GLU A 18 0.24 -10.59 -13.55
C GLU A 18 0.85 -9.29 -12.99
N GLY A 19 0.13 -8.57 -12.11
CA GLY A 19 0.59 -7.31 -11.51
C GLY A 19 1.29 -7.44 -10.15
N LEU A 20 1.30 -8.64 -9.57
CA LEU A 20 2.01 -8.94 -8.33
C LEU A 20 3.45 -9.35 -8.67
N GLY A 21 4.43 -8.56 -8.25
CA GLY A 21 5.85 -8.97 -8.33
C GLY A 21 6.11 -10.28 -7.57
N GLU A 22 7.22 -10.96 -7.86
CA GLU A 22 7.47 -12.34 -7.36
C GLU A 22 7.32 -12.52 -5.84
N GLU A 23 7.57 -11.46 -5.07
CA GLU A 23 7.41 -11.43 -3.61
C GLU A 23 5.96 -11.68 -3.12
N ALA A 24 4.96 -11.34 -3.93
CA ALA A 24 3.55 -11.48 -3.59
C ALA A 24 2.95 -12.84 -3.98
N LEU A 25 3.63 -13.64 -4.81
CA LEU A 25 3.22 -15.00 -5.18
C LEU A 25 3.27 -15.98 -4.00
N GLY A 26 4.07 -15.70 -2.96
CA GLY A 26 4.19 -16.54 -1.76
C GLY A 26 3.07 -16.37 -0.71
N LYS A 27 2.20 -15.36 -0.85
CA LYS A 27 1.14 -15.07 0.15
C LYS A 27 -0.21 -15.59 -0.35
N MET A 28 -0.86 -16.42 0.46
CA MET A 28 -2.25 -16.85 0.24
C MET A 28 -3.13 -15.65 -0.14
N LEU A 29 -3.95 -15.83 -1.17
CA LEU A 29 -4.85 -14.80 -1.67
C LEU A 29 -5.74 -14.24 -0.56
N PRO A 30 -5.91 -12.90 -0.47
CA PRO A 30 -6.75 -12.30 0.54
C PRO A 30 -8.19 -12.80 0.40
N LYS A 31 -8.86 -13.08 1.53
CA LYS A 31 -10.27 -13.53 1.56
C LYS A 31 -11.25 -12.53 0.95
N ARG A 32 -10.88 -11.24 0.88
CA ARG A 32 -11.67 -10.15 0.31
C ARG A 32 -10.79 -9.34 -0.63
N LEU A 33 -11.18 -9.35 -1.90
CA LEU A 33 -10.57 -8.55 -2.96
C LEU A 33 -11.57 -7.49 -3.39
N SER A 34 -11.10 -6.26 -3.55
CA SER A 34 -11.91 -5.22 -4.17
C SER A 34 -12.09 -5.53 -5.66
N LEU A 35 -13.28 -5.22 -6.17
CA LEU A 35 -13.65 -5.43 -7.56
C LEU A 35 -13.23 -4.28 -8.47
N THR A 36 -13.04 -3.09 -7.89
CA THR A 36 -12.71 -1.86 -8.63
C THR A 36 -11.22 -1.59 -8.64
N ASP A 37 -10.51 -2.05 -7.61
CA ASP A 37 -9.09 -1.82 -7.50
C ASP A 37 -8.40 -2.99 -6.77
N PRO A 38 -7.56 -3.78 -7.44
CA PRO A 38 -6.92 -4.93 -6.82
C PRO A 38 -5.85 -4.57 -5.78
N GLN A 39 -5.35 -3.32 -5.74
CA GLN A 39 -4.29 -2.94 -4.82
C GLN A 39 -4.82 -2.52 -3.43
N VAL A 40 -6.12 -2.23 -3.25
CA VAL A 40 -6.67 -1.92 -1.91
C VAL A 40 -6.72 -3.17 -1.04
N ARG A 41 -6.58 -2.97 0.26
CA ARG A 41 -6.79 -4.03 1.25
C ARG A 41 -8.05 -3.80 2.07
N TRP A 42 -8.79 -4.88 2.33
CA TRP A 42 -9.86 -4.89 3.33
C TRP A 42 -9.25 -4.83 4.73
N ILE A 43 -9.46 -3.73 5.45
CA ILE A 43 -8.96 -3.48 6.79
C ILE A 43 -10.11 -3.24 7.77
N ALA A 44 -9.92 -3.62 9.03
CA ALA A 44 -10.85 -3.31 10.11
C ALA A 44 -10.23 -2.22 10.98
N ALA A 45 -10.87 -1.05 11.04
CA ALA A 45 -10.48 -0.01 11.99
C ALA A 45 -11.03 -0.35 13.39
N PRO A 46 -10.28 -0.10 14.46
CA PRO A 46 -10.80 -0.22 15.82
C PRO A 46 -12.05 0.67 15.99
N GLY A 47 -13.20 0.08 16.32
CA GLY A 47 -14.44 0.82 16.61
C GLY A 47 -15.29 1.22 15.38
N GLY A 48 -14.92 0.80 14.17
CA GLY A 48 -15.68 1.12 12.95
C GLY A 48 -15.93 -0.11 12.05
N PRO A 49 -16.84 0.00 11.06
CA PRO A 49 -17.00 -1.02 10.04
C PRO A 49 -15.73 -1.16 9.21
N ALA A 50 -15.40 -2.38 8.82
CA ALA A 50 -14.25 -2.62 7.94
C ALA A 50 -14.49 -2.05 6.53
N PHE A 51 -13.42 -1.62 5.88
CA PHE A 51 -13.45 -0.95 4.58
C PHE A 51 -12.20 -1.28 3.74
N TYR A 52 -12.21 -0.88 2.46
CA TYR A 52 -11.05 -1.02 1.58
C TYR A 52 -10.18 0.24 1.63
N ALA A 53 -8.88 0.09 1.85
CA ALA A 53 -7.96 1.21 2.02
C ALA A 53 -6.59 1.01 1.35
N TYR A 54 -5.94 2.14 1.14
CA TYR A 54 -4.52 2.31 0.84
C TYR A 54 -3.82 3.01 2.00
N SER A 55 -2.52 2.77 2.12
CA SER A 55 -1.63 3.65 2.86
C SER A 55 -0.83 4.49 1.87
N THR A 56 -0.80 5.79 2.11
CA THR A 56 0.05 6.74 1.37
C THR A 56 1.25 7.05 2.23
N ASN A 57 2.37 6.39 1.96
CA ASN A 57 3.59 6.55 2.74
C ASN A 57 4.39 7.69 2.14
N TYR A 58 4.65 8.74 2.91
CA TYR A 58 5.42 9.89 2.45
C TYR A 58 6.53 10.23 3.46
N LEU A 59 7.64 10.74 2.96
CA LEU A 59 8.64 11.40 3.80
C LEU A 59 8.45 12.91 3.65
N ILE A 60 8.10 13.57 4.74
CA ILE A 60 7.92 15.02 4.79
C ILE A 60 9.04 15.67 5.60
N ASP A 61 9.61 16.73 5.04
CA ASP A 61 10.42 17.70 5.78
C ASP A 61 9.48 18.58 6.60
N THR A 62 9.48 18.35 7.91
CA THR A 62 8.55 18.99 8.84
C THR A 62 8.89 20.44 9.14
N GLU A 63 10.13 20.88 8.89
CA GLU A 63 10.53 22.27 9.07
C GLU A 63 9.97 23.14 7.94
N HIS A 64 10.02 22.63 6.71
CA HIS A 64 9.62 23.37 5.51
C HIS A 64 8.23 22.99 4.98
N GLY A 65 7.63 21.91 5.49
CA GLY A 65 6.34 21.38 5.04
C GLY A 65 6.38 20.77 3.64
N VAL A 66 7.52 20.22 3.22
CA VAL A 66 7.73 19.71 1.86
C VAL A 66 7.78 18.18 1.84
N ILE A 67 6.90 17.55 1.05
CA ILE A 67 6.97 16.12 0.79
C ILE A 67 8.16 15.85 -0.14
N LYS A 68 9.13 15.05 0.32
CA LYS A 68 10.34 14.72 -0.42
C LYS A 68 10.15 13.51 -1.34
N ASP A 69 9.32 12.56 -0.93
CA ASP A 69 8.97 11.37 -1.72
C ASP A 69 7.67 10.75 -1.20
N VAL A 70 7.00 9.97 -2.05
CA VAL A 70 5.72 9.31 -1.76
C VAL A 70 5.62 7.95 -2.45
N VAL A 71 5.10 6.96 -1.73
CA VAL A 71 4.79 5.62 -2.24
C VAL A 71 3.45 5.15 -1.69
N SER A 72 2.55 4.75 -2.59
CA SER A 72 1.27 4.14 -2.20
C SER A 72 1.41 2.64 -2.09
N THR A 73 0.92 2.06 -0.99
CA THR A 73 0.89 0.61 -0.78
C THR A 73 -0.48 0.15 -0.27
N PRO A 74 -0.84 -1.14 -0.47
CA PRO A 74 -1.99 -1.71 0.21
C PRO A 74 -1.85 -1.52 1.72
N ALA A 75 -2.91 -1.07 2.40
CA ALA A 75 -2.85 -0.76 3.83
C ALA A 75 -2.35 -1.96 4.67
N HIS A 76 -1.10 -1.89 5.14
CA HIS A 76 -0.41 -3.00 5.79
C HIS A 76 0.79 -2.49 6.58
N ARG A 77 0.66 -2.42 7.91
CA ARG A 77 1.67 -1.85 8.81
C ARG A 77 3.10 -2.33 8.62
N THR A 78 3.32 -3.62 8.35
CA THR A 78 4.69 -4.11 8.11
C THR A 78 5.27 -3.58 6.79
N ALA A 79 4.41 -3.33 5.79
CA ALA A 79 4.85 -2.77 4.52
C ALA A 79 5.24 -1.28 4.68
N GLU A 80 4.54 -0.53 5.53
CA GLU A 80 4.86 0.89 5.82
C GLU A 80 6.31 1.05 6.32
N VAL A 81 6.78 0.14 7.19
CA VAL A 81 8.16 0.17 7.70
C VAL A 81 9.20 -0.08 6.59
N GLU A 82 8.99 -1.08 5.75
CA GLU A 82 9.94 -1.38 4.65
C GLU A 82 9.93 -0.30 3.57
N ILE A 83 8.77 0.31 3.30
CA ILE A 83 8.66 1.46 2.40
C ILE A 83 9.38 2.67 2.97
N THR A 84 9.29 2.91 4.28
CA THR A 84 10.00 4.03 4.93
C THR A 84 11.51 3.92 4.70
N LYS A 85 12.10 2.73 4.85
CA LYS A 85 13.53 2.50 4.57
C LYS A 85 13.87 2.83 3.11
N THR A 86 13.07 2.30 2.19
CA THR A 86 13.25 2.52 0.75
C THR A 86 13.18 4.00 0.38
N ILE A 87 12.24 4.74 0.97
CA ILE A 87 12.09 6.18 0.74
C ILE A 87 13.30 6.95 1.29
N ILE A 88 13.79 6.60 2.49
CA ILE A 88 14.99 7.23 3.06
C ILE A 88 16.20 7.04 2.13
N ASP A 89 16.43 5.81 1.64
CA ASP A 89 17.54 5.52 0.74
C ASP A 89 17.41 6.29 -0.59
N ARG A 90 16.20 6.40 -1.15
CA ARG A 90 15.93 7.17 -2.38
C ARG A 90 16.15 8.67 -2.17
N VAL A 91 15.67 9.22 -1.06
CA VAL A 91 15.82 10.65 -0.74
C VAL A 91 17.27 10.99 -0.48
N GLU A 92 18.01 10.13 0.24
CA GLU A 92 19.45 10.31 0.40
C GLU A 92 20.18 10.29 -0.95
N ALA A 93 19.88 9.30 -1.81
CA ALA A 93 20.52 9.20 -3.12
C ALA A 93 20.22 10.39 -4.04
N GLN A 94 19.05 11.02 -3.90
CA GLN A 94 18.61 12.11 -4.76
C GLN A 94 18.98 13.51 -4.23
N PHE A 95 18.96 13.69 -2.91
CA PHE A 95 19.11 15.00 -2.28
C PHE A 95 20.29 15.11 -1.32
N GLU A 96 21.03 14.01 -1.09
CA GLU A 96 22.15 13.93 -0.15
C GLU A 96 21.76 14.34 1.29
N ILE A 97 20.49 14.07 1.66
CA ILE A 97 19.93 14.39 2.97
C ILE A 97 19.50 13.10 3.67
N LYS A 98 19.86 12.99 4.95
CA LYS A 98 19.34 11.97 5.88
C LYS A 98 18.52 12.63 6.99
N PRO A 99 17.34 12.10 7.32
CA PRO A 99 16.56 12.61 8.45
C PRO A 99 17.28 12.32 9.76
N GLU A 100 17.37 13.32 10.64
CA GLU A 100 17.93 13.15 11.99
C GLU A 100 16.99 12.36 12.92
N ARG A 101 15.68 12.49 12.68
CA ARG A 101 14.60 11.87 13.46
C ARG A 101 13.45 11.49 12.53
N LEU A 102 12.71 10.44 12.89
CA LEU A 102 11.49 10.02 12.20
C LEU A 102 10.29 10.20 13.12
N ILE A 103 9.18 10.66 12.54
CA ILE A 103 7.87 10.77 13.18
C ILE A 103 6.92 9.95 12.33
N GLY A 104 6.25 8.98 12.95
CA GLY A 104 5.16 8.23 12.31
C GLY A 104 3.83 8.93 12.55
N ASP A 105 3.01 9.03 11.51
CA ASP A 105 1.58 9.25 11.66
C ASP A 105 0.89 7.96 12.12
N THR A 106 -0.34 8.09 12.61
CA THR A 106 -1.12 6.96 13.14
C THR A 106 -2.32 6.68 12.25
N ASP A 107 -2.29 5.54 11.56
CA ASP A 107 -3.41 4.89 10.86
C ASP A 107 -4.29 4.03 11.80
#